data_AF-A0A9W6T9C2-F1
#
_entry.id   AF-A0A9W6T9C2-F1
#
_cell.length_a   1.000
_cell.length_b   1.000
_cell.length_c   1.000
_cell.angle_alpha   90.00
_cell.angle_beta   90.00
_cell.angle_gamma   90.00
#
_symmetry.space_group_name_H-M   'P 1'
#
loop_
_entity.id
_entity.type
_entity.pdbx_description
1 polymer ?
#
loop_
_entity_poly.entity_id
_entity_poly.type
_entity_poly.pdbx_seq_one_letter_code
_entity_poly.pdbx_strand_id
1 'polypeptide(L)'
;MREVIKVAKADGVDLPEDVINSVVHSDDGDWFEPSMRVDVKKGNPIELEVILGNLLTVARELKVETPVLDVIYNLLKAVQFRLKEGQGLITLPKDRPIEDKFYK
;
A
#
# COMPACT_ATOMS: atom_id res chain seq x y z
N MET A 1 1.25 5.30 -10.24
CA MET A 1 1.57 4.82 -11.61
C MET A 1 2.99 5.09 -12.07
N ARG A 2 3.47 6.35 -12.16
CA ARG A 2 4.84 6.60 -12.67
C ARG A 2 5.95 5.89 -11.86
N GLU A 3 5.85 5.88 -10.53
CA GLU A 3 6.79 5.13 -9.68
C GLU A 3 6.70 3.62 -9.91
N VAL A 4 5.49 3.06 -10.05
CA VAL A 4 5.27 1.64 -10.41
C VAL A 4 5.96 1.29 -11.73
N ILE A 5 5.82 2.14 -12.75
CA ILE A 5 6.46 1.94 -14.06
C ILE A 5 7.99 1.99 -13.95
N LYS A 6 8.54 2.91 -13.15
CA LYS A 6 9.98 2.98 -12.89
C LYS A 6 10.50 1.70 -12.24
N VAL A 7 9.78 1.17 -11.25
CA VAL A 7 10.13 -0.09 -10.57
C VAL A 7 10.05 -1.26 -11.55
N ALA A 8 8.95 -1.39 -12.30
CA ALA A 8 8.78 -2.44 -13.31
C ALA A 8 9.92 -2.43 -14.33
N LYS A 9 10.27 -1.25 -14.86
CA LYS A 9 11.38 -1.10 -15.81
C LYS A 9 12.73 -1.52 -15.21
N ALA A 10 12.99 -1.16 -13.96
CA ALA A 10 14.21 -1.58 -13.26
C ALA A 10 14.24 -3.11 -13.02
N ASP A 11 13.07 -3.74 -12.89
CA ASP A 11 12.89 -5.19 -12.75
C ASP A 11 12.88 -5.93 -14.11
N GLY A 12 13.19 -5.23 -15.20
CA GLY A 12 13.25 -5.81 -16.55
C GLY A 12 11.88 -5.99 -17.23
N VAL A 13 10.83 -5.37 -16.70
CA VAL A 13 9.48 -5.38 -17.28
C VAL A 13 9.17 -4.06 -17.95
N ASP A 14 9.12 -4.06 -19.28
CA ASP A 14 8.66 -2.90 -20.06
C ASP A 14 7.14 -2.92 -20.18
N LEU A 15 6.50 -1.90 -19.60
CA LEU A 15 5.07 -1.66 -19.74
C LEU A 15 4.76 -0.83 -21.00
N PRO A 16 3.58 -1.00 -21.61
CA PRO A 16 3.16 -0.17 -22.74
C PRO A 16 3.22 1.33 -22.43
N GLU A 17 3.54 2.14 -23.44
CA GLU A 17 3.67 3.61 -23.28
C GLU A 17 2.36 4.26 -22.79
N ASP A 18 1.22 3.71 -23.22
CA ASP A 18 -0.11 4.17 -22.88
C ASP A 18 -0.68 3.53 -21.61
N VAL A 19 0.11 2.73 -20.86
CA VAL A 19 -0.39 1.95 -19.71
C VAL A 19 -1.13 2.82 -18.69
N ILE A 20 -0.65 4.04 -18.43
CA ILE A 20 -1.32 4.96 -17.51
C ILE A 20 -2.72 5.30 -18.01
N ASN A 21 -2.85 5.60 -19.31
CA ASN A 21 -4.12 5.94 -19.93
C ASN A 21 -5.06 4.72 -19.90
N SER A 22 -4.56 3.55 -20.32
CA SER A 22 -5.35 2.32 -20.35
C SER A 22 -5.89 1.92 -18.97
N VAL A 23 -5.11 2.10 -17.89
CA VAL A 23 -5.53 1.77 -16.53
C VAL A 23 -6.48 2.82 -15.97
N VAL A 24 -6.25 4.11 -16.23
CA VAL A 24 -7.14 5.18 -15.76
C VAL A 24 -8.52 5.09 -16.41
N HIS A 25 -8.59 4.62 -17.66
CA HIS A 25 -9.84 4.49 -18.42
C HIS A 25 -10.40 3.06 -18.43
N SER A 26 -9.87 2.15 -17.60
CA SER A 26 -10.25 0.73 -17.64
C SER A 26 -11.69 0.46 -17.21
N ASP A 27 -12.27 1.38 -16.46
CA ASP A 27 -13.60 1.34 -15.85
C ASP A 27 -14.44 2.57 -16.24
N ASP A 28 -14.09 3.25 -17.33
CA ASP A 28 -14.86 4.39 -17.84
C ASP A 28 -16.33 4.00 -18.08
N GLY A 29 -17.23 4.74 -17.43
CA GLY A 29 -18.68 4.51 -17.50
C GLY A 29 -19.25 3.64 -16.39
N ASP A 30 -18.41 2.99 -15.59
CA ASP A 30 -18.82 2.15 -14.47
C ASP A 30 -18.44 2.79 -13.11
N TRP A 31 -19.37 2.74 -12.16
CA TRP A 31 -19.05 3.07 -10.77
C TRP A 31 -18.40 1.86 -10.10
N PHE A 32 -17.07 1.76 -10.22
CA PHE A 32 -16.33 0.65 -9.66
C PHE A 32 -15.89 0.90 -8.21
N GLU A 33 -16.04 -0.13 -7.36
CA GLU A 33 -15.51 -0.13 -6.01
C GLU A 33 -14.36 -1.15 -5.90
N PRO A 34 -13.10 -0.71 -5.72
CA PRO A 34 -11.96 -1.61 -5.61
C PRO A 34 -12.08 -2.57 -4.43
N SER A 35 -11.56 -3.80 -4.59
CA SER A 35 -11.63 -4.87 -3.58
C SER A 35 -11.14 -4.42 -2.20
N MET A 36 -9.97 -3.77 -2.11
CA MET A 36 -9.45 -3.26 -0.84
C MET A 36 -10.39 -2.27 -0.15
N ARG A 37 -11.20 -1.49 -0.90
CA ARG A 37 -12.23 -0.61 -0.31
C ARG A 37 -13.41 -1.41 0.22
N VAL A 38 -13.82 -2.46 -0.48
CA VAL A 38 -14.83 -3.42 0.01
C VAL A 38 -14.37 -4.04 1.33
N ASP A 39 -13.10 -4.43 1.43
CA ASP A 39 -12.53 -5.00 2.66
C ASP A 39 -12.54 -4.01 3.81
N VAL A 40 -12.15 -2.75 3.58
CA VAL A 40 -12.25 -1.69 4.60
C VAL A 40 -13.68 -1.56 5.11
N LYS A 41 -14.69 -1.57 4.22
CA LYS A 41 -16.11 -1.47 4.61
C LYS A 41 -16.59 -2.67 5.43
N LYS A 42 -16.07 -3.86 5.14
CA LYS A 42 -16.39 -5.09 5.87
C LYS A 42 -15.59 -5.25 7.16
N GLY A 43 -14.60 -4.39 7.41
CA GLY A 43 -13.69 -4.52 8.55
C GLY A 43 -12.64 -5.62 8.35
N ASN A 44 -12.41 -6.08 7.12
CA ASN A 44 -11.40 -7.08 6.80
C ASN A 44 -10.01 -6.45 6.68
N PRO A 45 -8.93 -7.21 6.95
CA PRO A 45 -7.59 -6.88 6.50
C PRO A 45 -7.57 -6.63 4.98
N ILE A 46 -6.73 -5.70 4.54
CA ILE A 46 -6.56 -5.36 3.12
C ILE A 46 -5.31 -6.04 2.56
N GLU A 47 -5.25 -6.17 1.23
CA GLU A 47 -4.12 -6.74 0.49
C GLU A 47 -2.88 -5.82 0.42
N LEU A 48 -2.54 -5.14 1.53
CA LEU A 48 -1.50 -4.12 1.58
C LEU A 48 -0.11 -4.66 1.22
N GLU A 49 0.29 -5.76 1.85
CA GLU A 49 1.66 -6.29 1.69
C GLU A 49 1.85 -6.91 0.31
N VAL A 50 0.85 -7.63 -0.20
CA VAL A 50 0.95 -8.29 -1.51
C VAL A 50 0.91 -7.31 -2.69
N ILE A 51 0.11 -6.24 -2.60
CA ILE A 51 0.01 -5.24 -3.68
C ILE A 51 1.13 -4.20 -3.58
N LEU A 52 1.29 -3.56 -2.43
CA LEU A 52 2.19 -2.42 -2.28
C LEU A 52 3.49 -2.77 -1.55
N GLY A 53 3.42 -3.61 -0.51
CA GLY A 53 4.61 -4.01 0.27
C GLY A 53 5.66 -4.75 -0.56
N ASN A 54 5.23 -5.70 -1.38
CA ASN A 54 6.10 -6.46 -2.29
C ASN A 54 6.75 -5.52 -3.33
N LEU A 55 5.94 -4.64 -3.95
CA LEU A 55 6.46 -3.66 -4.91
C LEU A 55 7.53 -2.77 -4.26
N LEU A 56 7.29 -2.27 -3.05
CA LEU A 56 8.28 -1.44 -2.35
C LEU A 56 9.53 -2.22 -1.94
N THR A 57 9.41 -3.53 -1.72
CA THR A 57 10.57 -4.40 -1.44
C THR A 57 11.47 -4.49 -2.68
N VAL A 58 10.88 -4.80 -3.83
CA VAL A 58 11.60 -4.82 -5.12
C VAL A 58 12.20 -3.44 -5.44
N ALA A 59 11.44 -2.35 -5.22
CA ALA A 59 11.93 -0.99 -5.43
C ALA A 59 13.21 -0.69 -4.62
N ARG A 60 13.24 -1.10 -3.33
CA ARG A 60 14.42 -0.94 -2.47
C ARG A 60 15.60 -1.77 -2.93
N GLU A 61 15.38 -3.03 -3.31
CA GLU A 61 16.43 -3.93 -3.82
C GLU A 61 17.08 -3.36 -5.09
N LEU A 62 16.27 -2.78 -5.97
CA LEU A 62 16.70 -2.16 -7.22
C LEU A 62 17.11 -0.69 -7.08
N LYS A 63 17.06 -0.13 -5.85
CA LYS A 63 17.42 1.26 -5.54
C LYS A 63 16.61 2.30 -6.33
N VAL A 64 15.32 2.03 -6.57
CA VAL A 64 14.38 2.94 -7.20
C VAL A 64 13.64 3.73 -6.12
N GLU A 65 13.67 5.06 -6.21
CA GLU A 65 12.93 5.92 -5.29
C GLU A 65 11.42 5.89 -5.56
N THR A 66 10.64 5.74 -4.49
CA THR A 66 9.17 5.65 -4.52
C THR A 66 8.49 6.53 -3.45
N PRO A 67 8.82 7.84 -3.36
CA PRO A 67 8.35 8.69 -2.27
C PRO A 67 6.83 8.79 -2.16
N VAL A 68 6.10 8.76 -3.28
CA VAL A 68 4.63 8.79 -3.25
C VAL A 68 4.08 7.47 -2.74
N LEU A 69 4.57 6.34 -3.23
CA LEU A 69 4.13 5.02 -2.78
C LEU A 69 4.53 4.75 -1.32
N ASP A 70 5.65 5.27 -0.84
CA ASP A 70 6.06 5.19 0.56
C ASP A 70 5.07 5.90 1.48
N VAL A 71 4.61 7.10 1.11
CA VAL A 71 3.59 7.83 1.87
C VAL A 71 2.28 7.04 1.88
N ILE A 72 1.83 6.55 0.72
CA ILE A 72 0.61 5.75 0.59
C ILE A 72 0.68 4.48 1.43
N TYR A 73 1.79 3.76 1.39
CA TYR A 73 2.00 2.53 2.17
C TYR A 73 1.89 2.81 3.67
N ASN A 74 2.55 3.85 4.18
CA ASN A 74 2.48 4.17 5.61
C ASN A 74 1.08 4.58 6.06
N LEU A 75 0.34 5.33 5.23
CA LEU A 75 -1.06 5.66 5.51
C LEU A 75 -1.95 4.40 5.53
N LEU A 76 -1.79 3.52 4.54
CA LEU A 76 -2.54 2.26 4.49
C LEU A 76 -2.14 1.30 5.60
N LYS A 77 -0.90 1.35 6.07
CA LYS A 77 -0.44 0.57 7.23
C LYS A 77 -1.18 0.96 8.50
N ALA A 78 -1.44 2.25 8.71
CA ALA A 78 -2.29 2.72 9.81
C ALA A 78 -3.74 2.22 9.67
N VAL A 79 -4.31 2.24 8.46
CA VAL A 79 -5.64 1.69 8.18
C VAL A 79 -5.68 0.18 8.46
N GLN A 80 -4.69 -0.57 7.97
CA GLN A 80 -4.52 -2.00 8.19
C GLN A 80 -4.40 -2.35 9.67
N PHE A 81 -3.70 -1.51 10.44
CA PHE A 81 -3.56 -1.68 11.88
C PHE A 81 -4.90 -1.56 12.60
N ARG A 82 -5.66 -0.49 12.31
CA ARG A 82 -7.02 -0.29 12.83
C ARG A 82 -7.96 -1.46 12.49
N LEU A 83 -7.88 -1.98 11.27
CA LEU A 83 -8.70 -3.12 10.83
C LEU A 83 -8.33 -4.41 11.59
N LYS A 84 -7.03 -4.68 11.77
CA LYS A 84 -6.56 -5.83 12.56
C LYS A 84 -6.97 -5.73 14.03
N GLU A 85 -6.89 -4.54 14.61
CA GLU A 85 -7.39 -4.30 15.97
C GLU A 85 -8.90 -4.55 16.07
N GLY A 86 -9.69 -4.03 15.13
CA GLY A 86 -11.14 -4.23 15.09
C GLY A 86 -11.57 -5.70 14.98
N GLN A 87 -10.72 -6.56 14.42
CA GLN A 87 -10.94 -8.01 14.36
C GLN A 87 -10.29 -8.78 15.53
N GLY A 88 -9.64 -8.10 16.47
CA GLY A 88 -8.94 -8.74 17.58
C GLY A 88 -7.65 -9.48 17.17
N LEU A 89 -7.14 -9.25 15.96
CA LEU A 89 -5.85 -9.79 15.49
C LEU A 89 -4.66 -9.06 16.12
N ILE A 90 -4.89 -7.82 16.57
CA ILE A 90 -3.95 -7.04 17.37
C ILE A 90 -4.72 -6.53 18.59
N THR A 91 -4.06 -6.51 19.73
CA THR A 91 -4.60 -5.90 20.94
C THR A 91 -3.73 -4.71 21.32
N LEU A 92 -4.31 -3.52 21.32
CA LEU A 92 -3.63 -2.35 21.88
C LEU A 92 -3.63 -2.43 23.42
N PRO A 93 -2.54 -2.02 24.07
CA PRO A 93 -2.54 -1.87 25.52
C PRO A 93 -3.54 -0.76 25.91
N LYS A 94 -4.26 -0.97 27.02
CA LYS A 94 -5.22 0.02 27.53
C LYS A 94 -4.55 1.33 27.91
N ASP A 95 -3.35 1.21 28.48
CA ASP A 95 -2.51 2.33 28.88
C ASP A 95 -1.29 2.39 27.97
N ARG A 96 -0.91 3.60 27.54
CA ARG A 96 0.30 3.81 26.75
C ARG A 96 1.53 3.37 27.57
N PRO A 97 2.37 2.44 27.06
CA PRO A 97 3.60 2.07 27.75
C PRO A 97 4.52 3.27 27.91
N ILE A 98 5.14 3.40 29.09
CA ILE A 98 6.23 4.36 29.30
C ILE A 98 7.49 3.76 28.67
N GLU A 99 8.07 4.47 27.72
CA GLU A 99 9.33 4.08 27.10
C GLU A 99 10.44 5.01 27.58
N ASP A 100 11.52 4.43 28.11
CA ASP A 100 12.71 5.11 28.62
C ASP A 100 13.72 5.46 27.51
N LYS A 101 13.33 5.25 26.26
CA LYS A 101 14.16 5.48 25.09
C LYS A 101 14.45 6.96 24.90
N PHE A 102 15.71 7.32 25.16
CA PHE A 102 16.26 8.63 24.90
C PHE A 102 16.72 8.72 23.45
N TYR A 103 16.06 9.55 22.64
CA TYR A 103 16.50 9.86 21.28
C TYR A 103 17.56 10.97 21.36
N LYS A 104 18.79 10.66 20.91
CA LYS A 104 19.90 11.62 20.80
C LYS A 104 19.80 12.44 19.52
#